data_AF-A0AAJ1TGF9-F1
#
_entry.id   AF-A0AAJ1TGF9-F1
#
_cell.length_a   1.000
_cell.length_b   1.000
_cell.length_c   1.000
_cell.angle_alpha   90.00
_cell.angle_beta   90.00
_cell.angle_gamma   90.00
#
_symmetry.space_group_name_H-M   'P 1'
#
loop_
_entity.id
_entity.type
_entity.pdbx_description
1 polymer ?
#
loop_
_entity_poly.entity_id
_entity_poly.type
_entity_poly.pdbx_seq_one_letter_code
_entity_poly.pdbx_strand_id
1 'polypeptide(L)'
;MFTQKTAAWYLSNATATCSIPLIPEQFRRKDRALHDFVLFAHVPVRSYKQAGQWKFMDKDVLSAGRTVAELPWDRKDLVSLKAPEQEARRLDGFTHAGWRTEIEGVIHRAGAANGCHCRPPQAADGQHSSHAAGDCLLKHHQRYAIACTLPVRALVWSGTTWMIPRTLAWILDQRDETEYRLHATGQQCGGCGALSSDSLWRTPTANGWKTVCPACAAANLRPYRRELQGVSYARVRQTGPSPADYLCAMCETSRPATDWDHCHGHDLIRGPLCGSCNTLEGQGKEFLARPGSLQYLMQCDGCRARRTLPAHHRLAALRRHLHVAWGIQKCDWPLHMHVIIEGVDGGYDCTIYCTGPIAGPEPRVRAQRDVHLTHEDAERILSLSVEEGLVEFA
;
A
#
# COMPACT_ATOMS: atom_id res chain seq x y z
N MET A 1 -20.00 2.70 15.47
CA MET A 1 -18.80 2.58 14.62
C MET A 1 -17.59 2.50 15.53
N PHE A 2 -16.93 1.34 15.62
CA PHE A 2 -15.85 1.11 16.59
C PHE A 2 -14.50 1.60 16.10
N THR A 3 -13.70 2.18 17.01
CA THR A 3 -12.26 2.37 16.77
C THR A 3 -11.54 1.02 16.73
N GLN A 4 -10.31 0.98 16.23
CA GLN A 4 -9.50 -0.23 16.29
C GLN A 4 -9.34 -0.77 17.72
N LYS A 5 -9.04 0.11 18.69
CA LYS A 5 -8.87 -0.27 20.10
C LYS A 5 -10.17 -0.82 20.68
N THR A 6 -11.29 -0.17 20.38
CA THR A 6 -12.62 -0.63 20.82
C THR A 6 -12.99 -1.97 20.17
N ALA A 7 -12.74 -2.15 18.87
CA ALA A 7 -13.01 -3.40 18.18
C ALA A 7 -12.19 -4.56 18.76
N ALA A 8 -10.89 -4.36 18.96
CA ALA A 8 -10.01 -5.35 19.59
C ALA A 8 -10.49 -5.72 21.01
N TRP A 9 -10.96 -4.75 21.80
CA TRP A 9 -11.52 -4.99 23.13
C TRP A 9 -12.79 -5.85 23.09
N TYR A 10 -13.73 -5.55 22.18
CA TYR A 10 -14.94 -6.36 22.03
C TYR A 10 -14.64 -7.78 21.56
N LEU A 11 -13.71 -7.94 20.62
CA LEU A 11 -13.27 -9.26 20.17
C LEU A 11 -12.62 -10.03 21.33
N SER A 12 -11.73 -9.40 22.09
CA SER A 12 -11.07 -9.99 23.27
C SER A 12 -12.07 -10.47 24.31
N ASN A 13 -13.07 -9.65 24.64
CA ASN A 13 -14.12 -10.04 25.58
C ASN A 13 -15.00 -11.18 25.06
N ALA A 14 -15.42 -11.11 23.79
CA ALA A 14 -16.27 -12.15 23.20
C ALA A 14 -15.56 -13.51 23.15
N THR A 15 -14.24 -13.52 22.99
CA THR A 15 -13.42 -14.74 22.93
C THR A 15 -12.66 -15.03 24.22
N ALA A 16 -13.00 -14.39 25.34
CA ALA A 16 -12.25 -14.53 26.60
C ALA A 16 -12.23 -15.97 27.14
N THR A 17 -13.31 -16.72 26.91
CA THR A 17 -13.45 -18.13 27.29
C THR A 17 -13.17 -19.09 26.12
N CYS A 18 -12.72 -18.58 24.98
CA CYS A 18 -12.47 -19.40 23.79
C CYS A 18 -11.12 -20.13 23.94
N SER A 19 -11.15 -21.45 23.75
CA SER A 19 -9.94 -22.29 23.84
C SER A 19 -9.04 -22.22 22.60
N ILE A 20 -9.52 -21.61 21.50
CA ILE A 20 -8.73 -21.38 20.28
C ILE A 20 -7.65 -20.34 20.60
N PRO A 21 -6.38 -20.58 20.23
CA PRO A 21 -5.32 -19.64 20.52
C PRO A 21 -5.44 -18.40 19.62
N LEU A 22 -5.96 -17.32 20.20
CA LEU A 22 -6.22 -16.04 19.54
C LEU A 22 -5.35 -14.91 20.11
N ILE A 23 -5.24 -13.82 19.37
CA ILE A 23 -4.60 -12.57 19.79
C ILE A 23 -5.39 -11.33 19.29
N PRO A 24 -6.58 -11.07 19.84
CA PRO A 24 -7.47 -9.99 19.38
C PRO A 24 -6.82 -8.60 19.42
N GLU A 25 -5.79 -8.40 20.25
CA GLU A 25 -5.03 -7.15 20.34
C GLU A 25 -4.26 -6.81 19.04
N GLN A 26 -3.99 -7.82 18.19
CA GLN A 26 -3.40 -7.62 16.88
C GLN A 26 -4.44 -7.28 15.79
N PHE A 27 -5.73 -7.20 16.12
CA PHE A 27 -6.77 -6.83 15.17
C PHE A 27 -6.57 -5.38 14.69
N ARG A 28 -6.09 -5.25 13.45
CA ARG A 28 -5.77 -3.96 12.83
C ARG A 28 -5.93 -4.00 11.33
N ARG A 29 -6.29 -2.86 10.74
CA ARG A 29 -6.25 -2.70 9.28
C ARG A 29 -4.79 -2.58 8.86
N LYS A 30 -4.32 -3.46 7.96
CA LYS A 30 -2.99 -3.31 7.32
C LYS A 30 -3.03 -2.12 6.36
N ASP A 31 -1.95 -1.36 6.25
CA ASP A 31 -1.83 -0.37 5.18
C ASP A 31 -1.88 -1.07 3.82
N ARG A 32 -2.59 -0.48 2.85
CA ARG A 32 -2.72 -0.99 1.47
C ARG A 32 -3.46 -2.34 1.30
N ALA A 33 -4.16 -2.88 2.30
CA ALA A 33 -4.89 -4.14 2.03
C ALA A 33 -5.93 -3.99 0.90
N LEU A 34 -6.11 -5.08 0.17
CA LEU A 34 -6.76 -5.12 -1.14
C LEU A 34 -8.28 -5.12 -1.08
N HIS A 35 -8.90 -4.97 0.08
CA HIS A 35 -10.36 -4.84 0.20
C HIS A 35 -10.72 -4.18 1.52
N ASP A 36 -11.97 -3.75 1.67
CA ASP A 36 -12.42 -3.00 2.85
C ASP A 36 -12.60 -3.84 4.12
N PHE A 37 -12.20 -5.10 4.11
CA PHE A 37 -12.36 -6.01 5.24
C PHE A 37 -11.04 -6.33 5.94
N VAL A 38 -11.13 -6.59 7.25
CA VAL A 38 -10.08 -7.22 8.06
C VAL A 38 -10.65 -8.52 8.61
N LEU A 39 -9.91 -9.62 8.45
CA LEU A 39 -10.34 -10.93 8.95
C LEU A 39 -9.98 -11.08 10.43
N PHE A 40 -10.97 -11.44 11.24
CA PHE A 40 -10.78 -12.01 12.58
C PHE A 40 -11.08 -13.49 12.49
N ALA A 41 -10.05 -14.33 12.65
CA ALA A 41 -10.04 -15.71 12.22
C ALA A 41 -10.44 -15.81 10.73
N HIS A 42 -11.60 -16.38 10.41
CA HIS A 42 -12.13 -16.49 9.06
C HIS A 42 -13.25 -15.47 8.77
N VAL A 43 -13.66 -14.68 9.76
CA VAL A 43 -14.84 -13.81 9.65
C VAL A 43 -14.42 -12.41 9.18
N PRO A 44 -14.97 -11.91 8.06
CA PRO A 44 -14.65 -10.60 7.54
C PRO A 44 -15.35 -9.50 8.34
N VAL A 45 -14.58 -8.53 8.83
CA VAL A 45 -15.08 -7.35 9.51
C VAL A 45 -14.87 -6.14 8.61
N ARG A 46 -15.95 -5.45 8.25
CA ARG A 46 -15.86 -4.27 7.38
C ARG A 46 -15.18 -3.10 8.11
N SER A 47 -14.27 -2.45 7.40
CA SER A 47 -13.51 -1.29 7.82
C SER A 47 -13.74 -0.11 6.87
N TYR A 48 -13.66 1.11 7.38
CA TYR A 48 -13.78 2.36 6.61
C TYR A 48 -12.96 3.45 7.30
N LYS A 49 -12.60 4.48 6.54
CA LYS A 49 -11.77 5.59 7.04
C LYS A 49 -12.65 6.80 7.29
N GLN A 50 -12.83 7.16 8.56
CA GLN A 50 -13.63 8.32 8.98
C GLN A 50 -12.75 9.32 9.71
N ALA A 51 -12.74 10.58 9.26
CA ALA A 51 -11.96 11.67 9.86
C ALA A 51 -10.48 11.29 10.09
N GLY A 52 -9.86 10.65 9.08
CA GLY A 52 -8.47 10.21 9.14
C GLY A 52 -8.21 8.94 9.97
N GLN A 53 -9.22 8.42 10.68
CA GLN A 53 -9.09 7.23 11.51
C GLN A 53 -9.81 6.02 10.90
N TRP A 54 -9.19 4.85 10.96
CA TRP A 54 -9.85 3.60 10.63
C TRP A 54 -10.87 3.23 11.72
N LYS A 55 -12.07 2.87 11.27
CA LYS A 55 -13.17 2.41 12.10
C LYS A 55 -13.74 1.11 11.51
N PHE A 56 -14.49 0.39 12.34
CA PHE A 56 -15.05 -0.92 12.03
C PHE A 56 -16.55 -0.94 12.23
N MET A 57 -17.26 -1.78 11.48
CA MET A 57 -18.71 -1.94 11.63
C MET A 57 -19.03 -2.72 12.92
N ASP A 58 -19.79 -2.11 13.82
CA ASP A 58 -20.06 -2.66 15.17
C ASP A 58 -20.69 -4.04 15.09
N LYS A 59 -21.70 -4.19 14.22
CA LYS A 59 -22.40 -5.46 14.00
C LYS A 59 -21.45 -6.57 13.52
N ASP A 60 -20.49 -6.23 12.67
CA ASP A 60 -19.54 -7.19 12.09
C ASP A 60 -18.52 -7.61 13.16
N VAL A 61 -18.02 -6.67 13.96
CA VAL A 61 -17.09 -6.95 15.07
C VAL A 61 -17.75 -7.88 16.10
N LEU A 62 -18.97 -7.55 16.54
CA LEU A 62 -19.70 -8.34 17.52
C LEU A 62 -20.05 -9.72 16.97
N SER A 63 -20.44 -9.81 15.70
CA SER A 63 -20.70 -11.08 15.03
C SER A 63 -19.44 -11.93 14.94
N ALA A 64 -18.31 -11.35 14.52
CA ALA A 64 -17.05 -12.08 14.39
C ALA A 64 -16.58 -12.67 15.72
N GLY A 65 -16.66 -11.91 16.82
CA GLY A 65 -16.32 -12.40 18.15
C GLY A 65 -17.17 -13.61 18.55
N ARG A 66 -18.50 -13.54 18.39
CA ARG A 66 -19.42 -14.65 18.71
C ARG A 66 -19.18 -15.87 17.83
N THR A 67 -19.14 -15.67 16.51
CA THR A 67 -18.94 -16.75 15.54
C THR A 67 -17.67 -17.55 15.82
N VAL A 68 -16.57 -16.88 16.21
CA VAL A 68 -15.32 -17.57 16.54
C VAL A 68 -15.38 -18.23 17.93
N ALA A 69 -16.02 -17.59 18.91
CA ALA A 69 -16.16 -18.13 20.26
C ALA A 69 -16.99 -19.43 20.31
N GLU A 70 -17.95 -19.58 19.40
CA GLU A 70 -18.84 -20.74 19.28
C GLU A 70 -18.20 -21.94 18.56
N LEU A 71 -17.02 -21.79 17.97
CA LEU A 71 -16.37 -22.88 17.24
C LEU A 71 -15.92 -23.99 18.20
N PRO A 72 -16.16 -25.27 17.84
CA PRO A 72 -15.70 -26.38 18.65
C PRO A 72 -14.17 -26.43 18.65
N TRP A 73 -13.57 -26.71 19.80
CA TRP A 73 -12.11 -26.83 19.92
C TRP A 73 -11.73 -28.16 20.56
N ASP A 74 -11.08 -29.02 19.78
CA ASP A 74 -10.38 -30.20 20.29
C ASP A 74 -8.91 -30.12 19.87
N ARG A 75 -8.01 -30.09 20.86
CA ARG A 75 -6.56 -30.04 20.64
C ARG A 75 -6.02 -31.37 20.13
N LYS A 76 -6.75 -32.47 20.28
CA LYS A 76 -6.34 -33.82 19.89
C LYS A 76 -6.87 -34.22 18.51
N ASP A 77 -7.90 -33.57 18.00
CA ASP A 77 -8.35 -33.74 16.62
C ASP A 77 -7.39 -33.02 15.67
N LEU A 78 -6.33 -33.73 15.27
CA LEU A 78 -5.20 -33.20 14.52
C LEU A 78 -5.30 -33.54 13.04
N VAL A 79 -4.88 -32.59 12.19
CA VAL A 79 -4.70 -32.76 10.75
C VAL A 79 -3.28 -32.38 10.33
N SER A 80 -2.80 -32.99 9.24
CA SER A 80 -1.48 -32.72 8.70
C SER A 80 -1.39 -31.31 8.11
N LEU A 81 -0.25 -30.64 8.32
CA LEU A 81 0.06 -29.37 7.65
C LEU A 81 0.44 -29.56 6.18
N LYS A 82 0.88 -30.76 5.78
CA LYS A 82 1.15 -31.03 4.36
C LYS A 82 -0.18 -30.92 3.60
N ALA A 83 -0.25 -30.00 2.65
CA ALA A 83 -1.40 -29.92 1.77
C ALA A 83 -1.52 -31.24 0.97
N PRO A 84 -2.75 -31.74 0.69
CA PRO A 84 -2.91 -32.53 -0.53
C PRO A 84 -2.41 -31.67 -1.70
N GLU A 85 -1.81 -32.26 -2.74
CA GLU A 85 -1.33 -31.57 -3.94
C GLU A 85 -2.47 -30.75 -4.58
N GLN A 86 -2.71 -29.56 -4.06
CA GLN A 86 -3.59 -28.56 -4.64
C GLN A 86 -2.67 -27.58 -5.34
N GLU A 87 -2.77 -27.57 -6.66
CA GLU A 87 -2.13 -26.59 -7.54
C GLU A 87 -2.31 -25.22 -6.91
N ALA A 88 -1.17 -24.56 -6.62
CA ALA A 88 -1.17 -23.20 -6.13
C ALA A 88 -2.08 -22.37 -7.03
N ARG A 89 -3.22 -21.92 -6.49
CA ARG A 89 -4.17 -21.08 -7.24
C ARG A 89 -3.48 -19.75 -7.51
N ARG A 90 -2.80 -19.67 -8.65
CA ARG A 90 -2.19 -18.44 -9.15
C ARG A 90 -3.29 -17.65 -9.83
N LEU A 91 -3.75 -16.60 -9.18
CA LEU A 91 -4.37 -15.49 -9.89
C LEU A 91 -3.23 -14.58 -10.36
N ASP A 92 -3.19 -14.31 -11.66
CA ASP A 92 -2.18 -13.44 -12.27
C ASP A 92 -2.10 -12.10 -11.51
N GLY A 93 -0.91 -11.83 -10.95
CA GLY A 93 -0.57 -10.60 -10.24
C GLY A 93 -0.72 -10.61 -8.71
N PHE A 94 -1.33 -11.62 -8.10
CA PHE A 94 -1.42 -11.74 -6.63
C PHE A 94 -1.10 -13.16 -6.17
N THR A 95 0.17 -13.38 -5.80
CA THR A 95 0.60 -14.59 -5.10
C THR A 95 0.23 -14.50 -3.63
N HIS A 96 -1.01 -14.85 -3.30
CA HIS A 96 -1.36 -15.20 -1.92
C HIS A 96 -0.77 -16.57 -1.62
N ALA A 97 0.37 -16.62 -0.95
CA ALA A 97 0.85 -17.88 -0.38
C ALA A 97 -0.22 -18.37 0.61
N GLY A 98 -0.80 -19.55 0.38
CA GLY A 98 -1.77 -20.11 1.31
C GLY A 98 -1.17 -20.24 2.71
N TRP A 99 -2.00 -20.24 3.74
CA TRP A 99 -1.55 -20.24 5.14
C TRP A 99 -0.60 -21.42 5.46
N ARG A 100 -0.76 -22.57 4.79
CA ARG A 100 0.15 -23.73 4.93
C ARG A 100 1.56 -23.36 4.50
N THR A 101 1.71 -22.74 3.33
CA THR A 101 3.00 -22.23 2.83
C THR A 101 3.57 -21.15 3.75
N GLU A 102 2.73 -20.26 4.28
CA GLU A 102 3.16 -19.25 5.24
C GLU A 102 3.77 -19.89 6.51
N ILE A 103 3.08 -20.89 7.09
CA ILE A 103 3.55 -21.60 8.29
C ILE A 103 4.79 -22.45 7.99
N GLU A 104 4.82 -23.19 6.88
CA GLU A 104 6.00 -23.95 6.47
C GLU A 104 7.22 -23.04 6.30
N GLY A 105 7.04 -21.84 5.75
CA GLY A 105 8.08 -20.83 5.68
C GLY A 105 8.56 -20.35 7.06
N VAL A 106 7.66 -20.22 8.04
CA VAL A 106 8.04 -19.90 9.44
C VAL A 106 8.83 -21.05 10.06
N ILE A 107 8.38 -22.30 9.89
CA ILE A 107 9.06 -23.51 10.39
C ILE A 107 10.47 -23.60 9.78
N HIS A 108 10.60 -23.41 8.47
CA HIS A 108 11.88 -23.44 7.77
C HIS A 108 12.82 -22.33 8.25
N ARG A 109 12.33 -21.09 8.38
CA ARG A 109 13.13 -19.96 8.91
C ARG A 109 13.58 -20.20 10.35
N ALA A 110 12.72 -20.77 11.20
CA ALA A 110 13.10 -21.10 12.57
C ALA A 110 14.22 -22.15 12.64
N GLY A 111 14.24 -23.09 11.68
CA GLY A 111 15.33 -24.07 11.53
C GLY A 111 16.63 -23.47 10.98
N ALA A 112 16.54 -22.54 10.02
CA ALA A 112 17.71 -21.94 9.35
C ALA A 112 18.36 -20.79 10.14
N ALA A 113 17.57 -19.91 10.77
CA ALA A 113 18.06 -18.66 11.35
C ALA A 113 18.80 -18.83 12.69
N ASN A 114 18.72 -20.01 13.32
CA ASN A 114 19.04 -20.10 14.74
C ASN A 114 20.26 -20.93 15.10
N GLY A 115 21.04 -21.48 14.15
CA GLY A 115 22.27 -22.23 14.48
C GLY A 115 22.14 -23.09 15.75
N CYS A 116 20.98 -23.73 15.92
CA CYS A 116 20.54 -24.04 17.28
C CYS A 116 21.43 -25.13 17.88
N HIS A 117 22.01 -24.87 19.06
CA HIS A 117 22.77 -25.84 19.86
C HIS A 117 21.93 -27.04 20.34
N CYS A 118 20.66 -27.12 19.97
CA CYS A 118 19.79 -28.27 20.14
C CYS A 118 20.09 -29.41 19.13
N ARG A 119 21.15 -29.28 18.32
CA ARG A 119 21.74 -30.35 17.51
C ARG A 119 22.83 -31.08 18.32
N PRO A 120 22.68 -32.36 18.69
CA PRO A 120 23.83 -33.13 19.17
C PRO A 120 24.88 -33.24 18.04
N PRO A 121 26.19 -33.23 18.33
CA PRO A 121 27.23 -33.06 17.31
C PRO A 121 27.38 -34.19 16.27
N GLN A 122 26.49 -35.20 16.23
CA GLN A 122 26.71 -36.43 15.44
C GLN A 122 25.43 -37.04 14.85
N ALA A 123 24.52 -36.24 14.27
CA ALA A 123 23.53 -36.78 13.35
C ALA A 123 24.07 -36.66 11.92
N ALA A 124 24.65 -37.77 11.44
CA ALA A 124 25.02 -37.97 10.04
C ALA A 124 23.80 -37.81 9.11
N ASP A 125 24.08 -37.57 7.84
CA ASP A 125 23.15 -37.23 6.77
C ASP A 125 21.79 -37.95 6.85
N GLY A 126 20.71 -37.15 6.81
CA GLY A 126 19.38 -37.62 6.41
C GLY A 126 18.27 -37.63 7.47
N GLN A 127 18.55 -37.43 8.76
CA GLN A 127 17.50 -37.39 9.78
C GLN A 127 17.44 -36.05 10.52
N HIS A 128 16.48 -35.22 10.11
CA HIS A 128 16.15 -33.96 10.78
C HIS A 128 15.60 -34.23 12.19
N SER A 129 16.37 -33.88 13.23
CA SER A 129 15.92 -33.90 14.62
C SER A 129 14.91 -32.77 14.89
N SER A 130 13.67 -32.99 14.45
CA SER A 130 12.53 -32.07 14.47
C SER A 130 12.02 -31.68 15.87
N HIS A 131 12.34 -32.43 16.91
CA HIS A 131 11.90 -32.13 18.29
C HIS A 131 12.53 -30.84 18.85
N ALA A 132 13.81 -30.66 18.58
CA ALA A 132 14.60 -29.49 18.94
C ALA A 132 14.11 -28.20 18.23
N ALA A 133 13.50 -28.34 17.05
CA ALA A 133 12.93 -27.23 16.31
C ALA A 133 11.61 -26.73 16.92
N GLY A 134 10.85 -27.56 17.64
CA GLY A 134 9.54 -27.18 18.20
C GLY A 134 9.61 -26.13 19.29
N ASP A 135 10.50 -26.31 20.27
CA ASP A 135 10.71 -25.33 21.34
C ASP A 135 11.28 -24.02 20.81
N CYS A 136 12.21 -24.09 19.85
CA CYS A 136 12.72 -22.90 19.16
C CYS A 136 11.63 -22.19 18.36
N LEU A 137 10.80 -22.93 17.63
CA LEU A 137 9.68 -22.40 16.87
C LEU A 137 8.71 -21.66 17.80
N LEU A 138 8.33 -22.26 18.94
CA LEU A 138 7.50 -21.60 19.94
C LEU A 138 8.20 -20.37 20.54
N LYS A 139 9.46 -20.49 20.94
CA LYS A 139 10.22 -19.38 21.56
C LYS A 139 10.24 -18.14 20.67
N HIS A 140 10.50 -18.30 19.38
CA HIS A 140 10.68 -17.18 18.45
C HIS A 140 9.38 -16.77 17.74
N HIS A 141 8.42 -17.68 17.57
CA HIS A 141 7.24 -17.46 16.73
C HIS A 141 5.90 -17.72 17.43
N GLN A 142 5.84 -17.88 18.76
CA GLN A 142 4.56 -18.03 19.50
C GLN A 142 3.56 -16.87 19.29
N ARG A 143 4.03 -15.68 18.89
CA ARG A 143 3.18 -14.51 18.58
C ARG A 143 2.93 -14.32 17.08
N TYR A 144 3.42 -15.22 16.23
CA TYR A 144 3.14 -15.19 14.79
C TYR A 144 1.64 -15.41 14.58
N ALA A 145 0.99 -14.44 13.96
CA ALA A 145 -0.45 -14.38 13.86
C ALA A 145 -0.91 -14.36 12.39
N ILE A 146 -1.91 -15.17 12.09
CA ILE A 146 -2.66 -15.12 10.83
C ILE A 146 -4.11 -14.79 11.18
N ALA A 147 -4.61 -13.65 10.71
CA ALA A 147 -5.96 -13.14 11.04
C ALA A 147 -6.29 -13.21 12.55
N CYS A 148 -5.36 -12.81 13.42
CA CYS A 148 -5.48 -12.87 14.89
C CYS A 148 -5.57 -14.28 15.50
N THR A 149 -5.34 -15.35 14.74
CA THR A 149 -5.07 -16.70 15.27
C THR A 149 -3.58 -16.91 15.49
N LEU A 150 -3.19 -17.75 16.44
CA LEU A 150 -1.80 -18.07 16.76
C LEU A 150 -1.47 -19.53 16.39
N PRO A 151 -1.33 -19.84 15.09
CA PRO A 151 -1.20 -21.23 14.64
C PRO A 151 0.03 -21.94 15.20
N VAL A 152 1.15 -21.24 15.35
CA VAL A 152 2.39 -21.81 15.90
C VAL A 152 2.20 -22.37 17.31
N ARG A 153 1.34 -21.76 18.14
CA ARG A 153 1.05 -22.26 19.50
C ARG A 153 0.27 -23.57 19.53
N ALA A 154 -0.43 -23.89 18.44
CA ALA A 154 -1.26 -25.08 18.32
C ALA A 154 -0.54 -26.24 17.62
N LEU A 155 0.63 -26.01 17.04
CA LEU A 155 1.35 -27.04 16.28
C LEU A 155 1.80 -28.20 17.17
N VAL A 156 1.68 -29.41 16.63
CA VAL A 156 2.10 -30.66 17.26
C VAL A 156 2.96 -31.44 16.28
N TRP A 157 4.12 -31.91 16.71
CA TRP A 157 4.95 -32.80 15.89
C TRP A 157 4.50 -34.25 16.07
N SER A 158 4.24 -34.98 14.98
CA SER A 158 3.80 -36.39 15.03
C SER A 158 4.94 -37.41 15.10
N GLY A 159 6.19 -36.97 14.96
CA GLY A 159 7.34 -37.83 14.66
C GLY A 159 7.82 -37.68 13.22
N THR A 160 6.92 -37.43 12.27
CA THR A 160 7.22 -37.35 10.83
C THR A 160 6.71 -36.07 10.16
N THR A 161 5.67 -35.44 10.71
CA THR A 161 5.11 -34.22 10.14
C THR A 161 4.54 -33.31 11.23
N TRP A 162 4.43 -32.03 10.89
CA TRP A 162 3.75 -31.06 11.72
C TRP A 162 2.24 -31.19 11.51
N MET A 163 1.53 -31.20 12.63
CA MET A 163 0.08 -31.32 12.72
C MET A 163 -0.49 -30.08 13.39
N ILE A 164 -1.77 -29.81 13.14
CA ILE A 164 -2.52 -28.69 13.72
C ILE A 164 -3.95 -29.14 14.05
N PRO A 165 -4.60 -28.59 15.08
CA PRO A 165 -6.01 -28.88 15.36
C PRO A 165 -6.91 -28.59 14.15
N ARG A 166 -7.85 -29.50 13.86
CA ARG A 166 -8.74 -29.44 12.69
C ARG A 166 -9.51 -28.14 12.61
N THR A 167 -10.05 -27.66 13.73
CA THR A 167 -10.76 -26.37 13.78
C THR A 167 -9.87 -25.23 13.32
N LEU A 168 -8.59 -25.22 13.70
CA LEU A 168 -7.69 -24.15 13.30
C LEU A 168 -7.30 -24.23 11.83
N ALA A 169 -7.07 -25.45 11.31
CA ALA A 169 -6.89 -25.64 9.87
C ALA A 169 -8.12 -25.15 9.08
N TRP A 170 -9.33 -25.51 9.54
CA TRP A 170 -10.59 -25.06 8.92
C TRP A 170 -10.74 -23.53 8.94
N ILE A 171 -10.44 -22.89 10.07
CA ILE A 171 -10.43 -21.42 10.17
C ILE A 171 -9.50 -20.82 9.12
N LEU A 172 -8.27 -21.34 9.00
CA LEU A 172 -7.28 -20.79 8.10
C LEU A 172 -7.62 -21.07 6.62
N ASP A 173 -8.22 -22.23 6.32
CA ASP A 173 -8.76 -22.55 4.99
C ASP A 173 -9.89 -21.58 4.60
N GLN A 174 -10.83 -21.35 5.51
CA GLN A 174 -11.94 -20.40 5.30
C GLN A 174 -11.46 -18.96 5.21
N ARG A 175 -10.40 -18.60 5.94
CA ARG A 175 -9.74 -17.30 5.86
C ARG A 175 -9.18 -17.07 4.46
N ASP A 176 -8.44 -18.03 3.91
CA ASP A 176 -7.83 -17.92 2.58
C ASP A 176 -8.89 -17.88 1.48
N GLU A 177 -9.95 -18.71 1.59
CA GLU A 177 -11.09 -18.69 0.67
C GLU A 177 -11.84 -17.35 0.74
N THR A 178 -12.00 -16.78 1.93
CA THR A 178 -12.67 -15.49 2.12
C THR A 178 -11.83 -14.34 1.57
N GLU A 179 -10.51 -14.32 1.82
CA GLU A 179 -9.60 -13.34 1.22
C GLU A 179 -9.66 -13.41 -0.32
N TYR A 180 -9.63 -14.63 -0.89
CA TYR A 180 -9.76 -14.86 -2.33
C TYR A 180 -11.07 -14.29 -2.88
N ARG A 181 -12.21 -14.61 -2.26
CA ARG A 181 -13.53 -14.12 -2.69
C ARG A 181 -13.61 -12.60 -2.60
N LEU A 182 -13.17 -12.00 -1.49
CA LEU A 182 -13.18 -10.56 -1.30
C LEU A 182 -12.29 -9.84 -2.32
N HIS A 183 -11.13 -10.43 -2.64
CA HIS A 183 -10.25 -9.92 -3.68
C HIS A 183 -10.94 -9.97 -5.06
N ALA A 184 -11.53 -11.11 -5.42
CA ALA A 184 -12.23 -11.28 -6.70
C ALA A 184 -13.41 -10.31 -6.85
N THR A 185 -14.21 -10.10 -5.80
CA THR A 185 -15.29 -9.09 -5.82
C THR A 185 -14.73 -7.67 -5.99
N GLY A 186 -13.57 -7.38 -5.38
CA GLY A 186 -12.90 -6.09 -5.53
C GLY A 186 -12.35 -5.80 -6.93
N GLN A 187 -12.29 -6.80 -7.81
CA GLN A 187 -11.81 -6.69 -9.20
C GLN A 187 -12.91 -6.39 -10.22
N GLN A 188 -14.18 -6.44 -9.81
CA GLN A 188 -15.32 -6.16 -10.71
C GLN A 188 -15.58 -4.66 -10.82
N CYS A 189 -15.70 -4.16 -12.05
CA CYS A 189 -16.16 -2.81 -12.32
C CYS A 189 -17.61 -2.65 -11.87
N GLY A 190 -17.88 -1.71 -10.96
CA GLY A 190 -19.23 -1.42 -10.47
C GLY A 190 -20.19 -0.83 -11.53
N GLY A 191 -19.69 -0.49 -12.73
CA GLY A 191 -20.52 0.00 -13.84
C GLY A 191 -20.93 -1.12 -14.80
N CYS A 192 -19.95 -1.81 -15.40
CA CYS A 192 -20.19 -2.82 -16.44
C CYS A 192 -19.97 -4.28 -15.99
N GLY A 193 -19.52 -4.51 -14.76
CA GLY A 193 -19.21 -5.86 -14.24
C GLY A 193 -17.92 -6.48 -14.76
N ALA A 194 -17.19 -5.82 -15.67
CA ALA A 194 -15.92 -6.33 -16.20
C ALA A 194 -14.90 -6.60 -15.07
N LEU A 195 -14.17 -7.71 -15.19
CA LEU A 195 -13.13 -8.11 -14.26
C LEU A 195 -11.77 -7.56 -14.70
N SER A 196 -11.00 -7.03 -13.76
CA SER A 196 -9.60 -6.67 -13.99
C SER A 196 -8.79 -6.75 -12.70
N SER A 197 -7.56 -7.28 -12.80
CA SER A 197 -6.57 -7.20 -11.73
C SER A 197 -5.84 -5.85 -11.67
N ASP A 198 -6.13 -4.94 -12.60
CA ASP A 198 -5.51 -3.62 -12.66
C ASP A 198 -5.95 -2.74 -11.46
N SER A 199 -4.99 -2.48 -10.58
CA SER A 199 -5.17 -1.58 -9.44
C SER A 199 -5.58 -0.15 -9.83
N LEU A 200 -5.37 0.26 -11.09
CA LEU A 200 -5.81 1.56 -11.60
C LEU A 200 -7.34 1.68 -11.66
N TRP A 201 -8.07 0.57 -11.73
CA TRP A 201 -9.54 0.62 -11.70
C TRP A 201 -10.06 0.98 -10.30
N ARG A 202 -9.19 0.89 -9.29
CA ARG A 202 -9.54 1.09 -7.90
C ARG A 202 -9.26 2.51 -7.45
N THR A 203 -10.26 3.14 -6.88
CA THR A 203 -10.17 4.50 -6.34
C THR A 203 -10.55 4.47 -4.87
N PRO A 204 -9.68 4.96 -3.97
CA PRO A 204 -10.02 5.06 -2.56
C PRO A 204 -11.11 6.12 -2.38
N THR A 205 -12.10 5.85 -1.55
CA THR A 205 -13.18 6.77 -1.20
C THR A 205 -13.28 6.85 0.32
N ALA A 206 -14.08 7.80 0.83
CA ALA A 206 -14.36 7.88 2.27
C ALA A 206 -14.97 6.59 2.83
N ASN A 207 -15.69 5.83 2.00
CA ASN A 207 -16.43 4.63 2.41
C ASN A 207 -15.74 3.31 2.02
N GLY A 208 -14.49 3.36 1.55
CA GLY A 208 -13.74 2.19 1.09
C GLY A 208 -13.27 2.31 -0.36
N TRP A 209 -13.07 1.20 -1.05
CA TRP A 209 -12.63 1.20 -2.45
C TRP A 209 -13.82 1.17 -3.40
N LYS A 210 -13.76 2.00 -4.44
CA LYS A 210 -14.64 1.90 -5.61
C LYS A 210 -13.83 1.35 -6.78
N THR A 211 -14.30 0.29 -7.43
CA THR A 211 -13.69 -0.26 -8.64
C THR A 211 -14.50 0.16 -9.85
N VAL A 212 -13.92 0.95 -10.74
CA VAL A 212 -14.54 1.45 -11.97
C VAL A 212 -13.51 1.38 -13.09
N CYS A 213 -13.85 0.72 -14.20
CA CYS A 213 -12.97 0.67 -15.35
C CYS A 213 -12.89 2.04 -16.05
N PRO A 214 -11.83 2.32 -16.81
CA PRO A 214 -11.65 3.60 -17.50
C PRO A 214 -12.82 3.99 -18.40
N ALA A 215 -13.40 3.03 -19.12
CA ALA A 215 -14.55 3.27 -19.99
C ALA A 215 -15.79 3.71 -19.17
N CYS A 216 -16.09 3.03 -18.07
CA CYS A 216 -17.20 3.43 -17.19
C CYS A 216 -16.91 4.76 -16.48
N ALA A 217 -15.66 5.05 -16.12
CA ALA A 217 -15.30 6.34 -15.55
C ALA A 217 -15.53 7.46 -16.59
N ALA A 218 -15.03 7.29 -17.81
CA ALA A 218 -15.22 8.24 -18.90
C ALA A 218 -16.69 8.47 -19.26
N ALA A 219 -17.51 7.43 -19.23
CA ALA A 219 -18.93 7.52 -19.58
C ALA A 219 -19.80 8.21 -18.51
N ASN A 220 -19.42 8.11 -17.23
CA ASN A 220 -20.28 8.53 -16.12
C ASN A 220 -19.76 9.75 -15.34
N LEU A 221 -18.51 10.17 -15.56
CA LEU A 221 -17.89 11.25 -14.81
C LEU A 221 -17.58 12.44 -15.72
N ARG A 222 -17.63 13.64 -15.14
CA ARG A 222 -17.44 14.88 -15.89
C ARG A 222 -15.96 15.21 -16.05
N PRO A 223 -15.48 15.60 -17.24
CA PRO A 223 -14.19 16.26 -17.35
C PRO A 223 -14.26 17.62 -16.62
N TYR A 224 -13.21 17.97 -15.89
CA TYR A 224 -13.10 19.28 -15.25
C TYR A 224 -12.73 20.35 -16.28
N ARG A 225 -13.52 21.41 -16.36
CA ARG A 225 -13.36 22.52 -17.31
C ARG A 225 -12.99 23.82 -16.60
N ARG A 226 -12.25 23.70 -15.49
CA ARG A 226 -11.77 24.84 -14.68
C ARG A 226 -12.92 25.64 -14.04
N GLU A 227 -14.06 25.00 -13.78
CA GLU A 227 -15.25 25.69 -13.23
C GLU A 227 -15.02 26.26 -11.81
N LEU A 228 -14.02 25.77 -11.09
CA LEU A 228 -13.65 26.23 -9.74
C LEU A 228 -12.31 26.97 -9.72
N GLN A 229 -11.77 27.35 -10.88
CA GLN A 229 -10.52 28.10 -10.96
C GLN A 229 -10.63 29.42 -10.20
N GLY A 230 -9.62 29.74 -9.39
CA GLY A 230 -9.59 30.95 -8.57
C GLY A 230 -10.51 30.92 -7.33
N VAL A 231 -11.25 29.84 -7.11
CA VAL A 231 -12.06 29.65 -5.89
C VAL A 231 -11.17 29.15 -4.76
N SER A 232 -11.40 29.65 -3.54
CA SER A 232 -10.67 29.17 -2.37
C SER A 232 -11.03 27.73 -2.01
N TYR A 233 -10.03 26.93 -1.61
CA TYR A 233 -10.22 25.55 -1.20
C TYR A 233 -11.17 25.44 -0.01
N ALA A 234 -11.07 26.34 0.97
CA ALA A 234 -11.97 26.39 2.11
C ALA A 234 -13.45 26.50 1.69
N ARG A 235 -13.77 27.31 0.67
CA ARG A 235 -15.13 27.49 0.17
C ARG A 235 -15.63 26.23 -0.54
N VAL A 236 -14.80 25.63 -1.40
CA VAL A 236 -15.15 24.38 -2.10
C VAL A 236 -15.38 23.23 -1.10
N ARG A 237 -14.61 23.17 -0.02
CA ARG A 237 -14.80 22.15 1.02
C ARG A 237 -16.14 22.30 1.76
N GLN A 238 -16.65 23.52 1.89
CA GLN A 238 -17.90 23.80 2.62
C GLN A 238 -19.14 23.57 1.76
N THR A 239 -19.13 24.09 0.52
CA THR A 239 -20.34 24.14 -0.33
C THR A 239 -20.08 23.75 -1.78
N GLY A 240 -18.88 23.27 -2.09
CA GLY A 240 -18.50 22.89 -3.45
C GLY A 240 -19.08 21.53 -3.87
N PRO A 241 -19.05 21.24 -5.17
CA PRO A 241 -19.43 19.93 -5.68
C PRO A 241 -18.47 18.83 -5.19
N SER A 242 -18.93 17.58 -5.24
CA SER A 242 -18.08 16.45 -4.89
C SER A 242 -17.00 16.26 -5.95
N PRO A 243 -15.71 16.08 -5.56
CA PRO A 243 -14.67 15.74 -6.54
C PRO A 243 -14.94 14.38 -7.20
N ALA A 244 -15.70 13.49 -6.56
CA ALA A 244 -16.04 12.17 -7.10
C ALA A 244 -16.94 12.22 -8.34
N ASP A 245 -17.53 13.37 -8.65
CA ASP A 245 -18.33 13.60 -9.86
C ASP A 245 -17.45 13.90 -11.09
N TYR A 246 -16.14 14.06 -10.89
CA TYR A 246 -15.19 14.47 -11.90
C TYR A 246 -14.14 13.40 -12.22
N LEU A 247 -13.61 13.48 -13.43
CA LEU A 247 -12.39 12.78 -13.84
C LEU A 247 -11.16 13.48 -13.24
N CYS A 248 -10.17 12.68 -12.87
CA CYS A 248 -8.85 13.17 -12.47
C CYS A 248 -8.21 13.96 -13.61
N ALA A 249 -7.79 15.20 -13.33
CA ALA A 249 -7.19 16.08 -14.33
C ALA A 249 -5.77 15.68 -14.78
N MET A 250 -5.12 14.73 -14.09
CA MET A 250 -3.71 14.35 -14.31
C MET A 250 -3.49 12.92 -14.79
N CYS A 251 -4.54 12.10 -14.88
CA CYS A 251 -4.39 10.73 -15.37
C CYS A 251 -4.62 10.69 -16.89
N GLU A 252 -3.72 10.05 -17.62
CA GLU A 252 -3.93 9.74 -19.05
C GLU A 252 -5.14 8.81 -19.25
N THR A 253 -5.25 7.81 -18.38
CA THR A 253 -6.42 6.92 -18.33
C THR A 253 -7.51 7.54 -17.46
N SER A 254 -8.74 7.56 -17.96
CA SER A 254 -9.90 8.10 -17.22
C SER A 254 -10.07 7.41 -15.86
N ARG A 255 -10.02 8.21 -14.78
CA ARG A 255 -10.18 7.73 -13.39
C ARG A 255 -11.01 8.72 -12.57
N PRO A 256 -11.82 8.26 -11.62
CA PRO A 256 -12.52 9.15 -10.69
C PRO A 256 -11.53 9.96 -9.84
N ALA A 257 -11.83 11.24 -9.65
CA ALA A 257 -11.15 12.04 -8.65
C ALA A 257 -11.69 11.76 -7.23
N THR A 258 -10.89 12.09 -6.24
CA THR A 258 -11.20 11.88 -4.81
C THR A 258 -11.00 13.14 -3.99
N ASP A 259 -10.16 14.04 -4.50
CA ASP A 259 -9.72 15.23 -3.79
C ASP A 259 -9.80 16.43 -4.73
N TRP A 260 -10.22 17.57 -4.16
CA TRP A 260 -9.95 18.86 -4.76
C TRP A 260 -8.54 19.27 -4.37
N ASP A 261 -7.67 19.31 -5.36
CA ASP A 261 -6.30 19.76 -5.19
C ASP A 261 -6.21 21.30 -5.28
N HIS A 262 -5.30 21.87 -4.50
CA HIS A 262 -5.16 23.31 -4.32
C HIS A 262 -3.70 23.73 -4.13
N CYS A 263 -3.39 24.97 -4.48
CA CYS A 263 -2.08 25.55 -4.18
C CYS A 263 -2.02 25.92 -2.69
N HIS A 264 -1.11 25.31 -1.94
CA HIS A 264 -0.93 25.61 -0.52
C HIS A 264 -0.42 27.04 -0.24
N GLY A 265 0.17 27.71 -1.23
CA GLY A 265 0.65 29.09 -1.09
C GLY A 265 -0.44 30.15 -1.28
N HIS A 266 -1.51 29.84 -2.03
CA HIS A 266 -2.57 30.80 -2.39
C HIS A 266 -3.97 30.34 -1.95
N ASP A 267 -4.10 29.11 -1.46
CA ASP A 267 -5.36 28.45 -1.09
C ASP A 267 -6.37 28.35 -2.25
N LEU A 268 -5.91 28.35 -3.50
CA LEU A 268 -6.78 28.31 -4.69
C LEU A 268 -6.83 26.92 -5.31
N ILE A 269 -8.02 26.50 -5.74
CA ILE A 269 -8.22 25.23 -6.46
C ILE A 269 -7.44 25.23 -7.78
N ARG A 270 -6.72 24.12 -8.03
CA ARG A 270 -6.15 23.80 -9.34
C ARG A 270 -7.06 22.86 -10.12
N GLY A 271 -7.59 21.82 -9.46
CA GLY A 271 -8.52 20.90 -10.08
C GLY A 271 -8.74 19.62 -9.27
N PRO A 272 -9.53 18.67 -9.81
CA PRO A 272 -9.82 17.42 -9.14
C PRO A 272 -8.75 16.38 -9.48
N LEU A 273 -8.21 15.71 -8.45
CA LEU A 273 -7.22 14.65 -8.60
C LEU A 273 -7.72 13.35 -7.96
N CYS A 274 -7.32 12.20 -8.52
CA CYS A 274 -7.44 10.93 -7.83
C CYS A 274 -6.42 10.85 -6.68
N GLY A 275 -6.67 10.03 -5.67
CA GLY A 275 -5.85 10.00 -4.45
C GLY A 275 -4.38 9.68 -4.71
N SER A 276 -4.08 8.90 -5.76
CA SER A 276 -2.70 8.63 -6.16
C SER A 276 -2.02 9.87 -6.75
N CYS A 277 -2.70 10.64 -7.61
CA CYS A 277 -2.13 11.88 -8.16
C CYS A 277 -2.01 12.96 -7.09
N ASN A 278 -3.02 13.08 -6.23
CA ASN A 278 -3.03 14.03 -5.12
C ASN A 278 -1.89 13.76 -4.11
N THR A 279 -1.69 12.49 -3.75
CA THR A 279 -0.57 12.08 -2.89
C THR A 279 0.78 12.35 -3.56
N LEU A 280 0.89 12.05 -4.86
CA LEU A 280 2.13 12.29 -5.61
C LEU A 280 2.46 13.78 -5.68
N GLU A 281 1.46 14.63 -5.93
CA GLU A 281 1.58 16.09 -5.91
C GLU A 281 2.07 16.57 -4.54
N GLY A 282 1.40 16.15 -3.46
CA GLY A 282 1.74 16.61 -2.11
C GLY A 282 3.14 16.18 -1.64
N GLN A 283 3.69 15.10 -2.21
CA GLN A 283 5.06 14.67 -1.95
C GLN A 283 6.11 15.46 -2.74
N GLY A 284 5.71 16.17 -3.81
CA GLY A 284 6.55 17.07 -4.62
C GLY A 284 7.60 16.39 -5.51
N LYS A 285 8.25 15.32 -5.02
CA LYS A 285 9.47 14.75 -5.61
C LYS A 285 9.31 14.21 -7.02
N GLU A 286 8.21 13.51 -7.28
CA GLU A 286 7.99 12.73 -8.50
C GLU A 286 6.85 13.26 -9.36
N PHE A 287 6.11 14.24 -8.85
CA PHE A 287 4.99 14.80 -9.58
C PHE A 287 5.43 15.44 -10.89
N LEU A 288 6.57 16.14 -10.88
CA LEU A 288 7.12 16.82 -12.06
C LEU A 288 7.67 15.87 -13.15
N ALA A 289 7.84 14.58 -12.84
CA ALA A 289 8.18 13.60 -13.86
C ALA A 289 6.99 13.25 -14.76
N ARG A 290 5.76 13.61 -14.36
CA ARG A 290 4.55 13.35 -15.15
C ARG A 290 4.37 14.38 -16.27
N PRO A 291 3.97 13.94 -17.47
CA PRO A 291 3.48 14.84 -18.50
C PRO A 291 2.34 15.74 -17.97
N GLY A 292 2.32 17.00 -18.37
CA GLY A 292 1.28 17.96 -17.98
C GLY A 292 1.40 18.52 -16.55
N SER A 293 2.35 18.05 -15.74
CA SER A 293 2.45 18.42 -14.31
C SER A 293 2.75 19.89 -14.09
N LEU A 294 3.69 20.47 -14.84
CA LEU A 294 4.00 21.90 -14.77
C LEU A 294 2.79 22.75 -15.18
N GLN A 295 2.12 22.40 -16.28
CA GLN A 295 0.90 23.07 -16.75
C GLN A 295 -0.19 23.01 -15.68
N TYR A 296 -0.33 21.87 -15.02
CA TYR A 296 -1.27 21.68 -13.92
C TYR A 296 -0.94 22.55 -12.71
N LEU A 297 0.33 22.64 -12.29
CA LEU A 297 0.74 23.55 -11.20
C LEU A 297 0.41 25.01 -11.54
N MET A 298 0.57 25.40 -12.81
CA MET A 298 0.31 26.75 -13.32
C MET A 298 -1.18 27.09 -13.49
N GLN A 299 -2.09 26.16 -13.18
CA GLN A 299 -3.52 26.48 -13.08
C GLN A 299 -3.84 27.42 -11.91
N CYS A 300 -2.98 27.52 -10.90
CA CYS A 300 -3.15 28.50 -9.84
C CYS A 300 -2.87 29.92 -10.36
N ASP A 301 -3.88 30.79 -10.31
CA ASP A 301 -3.79 32.18 -10.77
C ASP A 301 -2.72 32.98 -10.02
N GLY A 302 -2.55 32.73 -8.71
CA GLY A 302 -1.52 33.38 -7.91
C GLY A 302 -0.10 32.99 -8.34
N CYS A 303 0.14 31.71 -8.62
CA CYS A 303 1.43 31.23 -9.14
C CYS A 303 1.71 31.78 -10.53
N ARG A 304 0.69 31.79 -11.40
CA ARG A 304 0.79 32.30 -12.76
C ARG A 304 1.08 33.80 -12.81
N ALA A 305 0.34 34.60 -12.05
CA ALA A 305 0.56 36.05 -11.97
C ALA A 305 1.96 36.40 -11.46
N ARG A 306 2.47 35.64 -10.47
CA ARG A 306 3.82 35.83 -9.93
C ARG A 306 4.92 35.18 -10.77
N ARG A 307 4.56 34.36 -11.76
CA ARG A 307 5.48 33.54 -12.54
C ARG A 307 6.41 32.70 -11.66
N THR A 308 5.83 32.06 -10.65
CA THR A 308 6.57 31.23 -9.67
C THR A 308 5.93 29.87 -9.50
N LEU A 309 6.75 28.82 -9.40
CA LEU A 309 6.29 27.51 -8.93
C LEU A 309 5.92 27.56 -7.43
N PRO A 310 4.97 26.71 -6.97
CA PRO A 310 4.75 26.50 -5.55
C PRO A 310 6.06 26.09 -4.84
N ALA A 311 6.27 26.59 -3.62
CA ALA A 311 7.55 26.48 -2.92
C ALA A 311 8.04 25.02 -2.78
N HIS A 312 7.13 24.07 -2.48
CA HIS A 312 7.47 22.66 -2.30
C HIS A 312 7.89 21.95 -3.60
N HIS A 313 7.63 22.54 -4.77
CA HIS A 313 8.02 22.01 -6.08
C HIS A 313 9.33 22.59 -6.62
N ARG A 314 9.88 23.65 -6.02
CA ARG A 314 11.11 24.31 -6.52
C ARG A 314 12.28 23.32 -6.58
N LEU A 315 12.52 22.57 -5.50
CA LEU A 315 13.61 21.59 -5.46
C LEU A 315 13.38 20.44 -6.45
N ALA A 316 12.13 20.01 -6.65
CA ALA A 316 11.80 18.98 -7.63
C ALA A 316 12.05 19.46 -9.07
N ALA A 317 11.78 20.74 -9.36
CA ALA A 317 12.04 21.33 -10.67
C ALA A 317 13.55 21.41 -10.98
N LEU A 318 14.35 21.80 -9.98
CA LEU A 318 15.81 21.74 -10.09
C LEU A 318 16.28 20.31 -10.39
N ARG A 319 15.84 19.32 -9.60
CA ARG A 319 16.18 17.90 -9.86
C ARG A 319 15.81 17.48 -11.27
N ARG A 320 14.60 17.81 -11.72
CA ARG A 320 14.10 17.50 -13.07
C ARG A 320 15.01 18.05 -14.15
N HIS A 321 15.36 19.33 -14.06
CA HIS A 321 16.25 19.96 -15.02
C HIS A 321 17.62 19.28 -15.07
N LEU A 322 18.22 19.05 -13.90
CA LEU A 322 19.52 18.39 -13.77
C LEU A 322 19.51 16.98 -14.38
N HIS A 323 18.46 16.21 -14.13
CA HIS A 323 18.30 14.87 -14.69
C HIS A 323 18.13 14.91 -16.22
N VAL A 324 17.31 15.82 -16.76
CA VAL A 324 17.06 15.91 -18.21
C VAL A 324 18.30 16.43 -18.95
N ALA A 325 18.95 17.46 -18.42
CA ALA A 325 20.10 18.10 -19.05
C ALA A 325 21.38 17.26 -18.93
N TRP A 326 21.60 16.61 -17.77
CA TRP A 326 22.89 16.01 -17.42
C TRP A 326 22.80 14.56 -16.92
N GLY A 327 21.61 13.97 -16.85
CA GLY A 327 21.41 12.56 -16.50
C GLY A 327 21.84 11.61 -17.62
N ILE A 328 22.01 10.33 -17.26
CA ILE A 328 22.31 9.28 -18.24
C ILE A 328 21.06 9.00 -19.08
N GLN A 329 21.21 9.04 -20.41
CA GLN A 329 20.12 8.68 -21.30
C GLN A 329 19.68 7.22 -21.11
N LYS A 330 18.36 6.98 -21.12
CA LYS A 330 17.74 5.66 -20.93
C LYS A 330 18.00 5.04 -19.53
N CYS A 331 18.17 5.88 -18.50
CA CYS A 331 18.15 5.38 -17.13
C CYS A 331 16.70 5.20 -16.66
N ASP A 332 16.34 3.98 -16.24
CA ASP A 332 14.98 3.64 -15.79
C ASP A 332 14.73 3.97 -14.31
N TRP A 333 15.69 4.60 -13.63
CA TRP A 333 15.57 4.93 -12.21
C TRP A 333 14.77 6.24 -12.02
N PRO A 334 14.08 6.40 -10.86
CA PRO A 334 13.21 7.54 -10.67
C PRO A 334 13.98 8.85 -10.45
N LEU A 335 13.43 9.97 -10.91
CA LEU A 335 14.15 11.23 -11.07
C LEU A 335 14.72 11.76 -9.75
N HIS A 336 13.93 11.71 -8.68
CA HIS A 336 14.36 12.16 -7.36
C HIS A 336 15.49 11.31 -6.73
N MET A 337 15.71 10.09 -7.22
CA MET A 337 16.80 9.21 -6.79
C MET A 337 18.07 9.38 -7.65
N HIS A 338 18.04 10.23 -8.68
CA HIS A 338 19.20 10.54 -9.50
C HIS A 338 19.99 11.75 -9.02
N VAL A 339 19.34 12.64 -8.28
CA VAL A 339 19.87 13.98 -8.02
C VAL A 339 19.78 14.28 -6.53
N ILE A 340 20.94 14.28 -5.90
CA ILE A 340 21.13 14.82 -4.56
C ILE A 340 21.37 16.32 -4.72
N ILE A 341 20.71 17.13 -3.90
CA ILE A 341 20.89 18.58 -3.86
C ILE A 341 21.09 18.94 -2.41
N GLU A 342 22.24 19.53 -2.10
CA GLU A 342 22.61 20.04 -0.80
C GLU A 342 22.72 21.56 -0.87
N GLY A 343 22.06 22.26 0.06
CA GLY A 343 22.16 23.72 0.14
C GLY A 343 23.49 24.10 0.77
N VAL A 344 24.22 24.99 0.11
CA VAL A 344 25.51 25.51 0.58
C VAL A 344 25.52 27.03 0.51
N ASP A 345 26.46 27.67 1.19
CA ASP A 345 26.64 29.12 1.09
C ASP A 345 26.91 29.50 -0.37
N GLY A 346 26.03 30.31 -0.95
CA GLY A 346 26.15 30.75 -2.34
C GLY A 346 25.39 29.91 -3.38
N GLY A 347 24.80 28.76 -3.01
CA GLY A 347 23.95 28.01 -3.95
C GLY A 347 23.64 26.57 -3.54
N TYR A 348 23.80 25.64 -4.49
CA TYR A 348 23.51 24.24 -4.32
C TYR A 348 24.61 23.35 -4.89
N ASP A 349 25.09 22.41 -4.09
CA ASP A 349 25.91 21.31 -4.57
C ASP A 349 25.00 20.15 -4.98
N CYS A 350 25.15 19.74 -6.23
CA CYS A 350 24.27 18.75 -6.86
C CYS A 350 25.09 17.55 -7.33
N THR A 351 24.72 16.36 -6.86
CA THR A 351 25.29 15.10 -7.37
C THR A 351 24.27 14.38 -8.21
N ILE A 352 24.57 14.23 -9.50
CA ILE A 352 23.77 13.46 -10.45
C ILE A 352 24.43 12.10 -10.63
N TYR A 353 23.70 11.03 -10.36
CA TYR A 353 24.22 9.67 -10.49
C TYR A 353 23.15 8.75 -11.06
N CYS A 354 23.52 7.66 -11.74
CA CYS A 354 22.56 6.61 -12.14
C CYS A 354 23.12 5.25 -11.71
N THR A 355 22.32 4.51 -10.95
CA THR A 355 22.58 3.11 -10.59
C THR A 355 22.04 2.22 -11.69
N GLY A 356 22.89 1.35 -12.25
CA GLY A 356 22.46 0.41 -13.28
C GLY A 356 21.46 -0.64 -12.76
N PRO A 357 20.77 -1.37 -13.66
CA PRO A 357 20.02 -2.56 -13.28
C PRO A 357 20.90 -3.53 -12.48
N ILE A 358 20.34 -4.00 -11.37
CA ILE A 358 20.98 -4.85 -10.38
C ILE A 358 21.21 -6.25 -11.00
N ALA A 359 22.37 -6.47 -11.60
CA ALA A 359 22.90 -7.80 -11.85
C ALA A 359 24.12 -7.99 -10.92
N GLY A 360 23.86 -8.16 -9.62
CA GLY A 360 24.87 -8.36 -8.58
C GLY A 360 24.42 -7.91 -7.20
N PRO A 361 25.08 -8.35 -6.11
CA PRO A 361 24.66 -8.07 -4.73
C PRO A 361 24.89 -6.62 -4.26
N GLU A 362 25.53 -5.77 -5.06
CA GLU A 362 25.81 -4.37 -4.71
C GLU A 362 25.42 -3.41 -5.85
N PRO A 363 24.70 -2.30 -5.55
CA PRO A 363 24.38 -1.29 -6.53
C PRO A 363 25.65 -0.57 -6.99
N ARG A 364 26.08 -0.81 -8.24
CA ARG A 364 27.19 -0.08 -8.84
C ARG A 364 26.68 1.20 -9.50
N VAL A 365 27.22 2.34 -9.07
CA VAL A 365 27.03 3.64 -9.73
C VAL A 365 27.67 3.56 -11.12
N ARG A 366 26.88 3.74 -12.18
CA ARG A 366 27.37 3.67 -13.58
C ARG A 366 28.08 4.95 -14.00
N ALA A 367 27.59 6.09 -13.55
CA ALA A 367 28.25 7.38 -13.70
C ALA A 367 27.78 8.30 -12.57
N GLN A 368 28.67 9.20 -12.17
CA GLN A 368 28.41 10.28 -11.22
C GLN A 368 28.96 11.57 -11.82
N ARG A 369 28.22 12.65 -11.62
CA ARG A 369 28.61 14.01 -11.99
C ARG A 369 28.22 14.96 -10.87
N ASP A 370 29.19 15.71 -10.40
CA ASP A 370 28.97 16.76 -9.42
C ASP A 370 28.90 18.12 -10.13
N VAL A 371 27.92 18.93 -9.75
CA VAL A 371 27.65 20.25 -10.32
C VAL A 371 27.32 21.22 -9.21
N HIS A 372 27.99 22.37 -9.20
CA HIS A 372 27.60 23.49 -8.36
C HIS A 372 26.65 24.41 -9.13
N LEU A 373 25.50 24.72 -8.56
CA LEU A 373 24.56 25.72 -9.06
C LEU A 373 24.63 26.96 -8.17
N THR A 374 24.87 28.13 -8.76
CA THR A 374 24.68 29.39 -8.05
C THR A 374 23.19 29.64 -7.79
N HIS A 375 22.87 30.59 -6.89
CA HIS A 375 21.48 31.05 -6.73
C HIS A 375 20.87 31.56 -8.04
N GLU A 376 21.65 32.28 -8.86
CA GLU A 376 21.21 32.78 -10.16
C GLU A 376 20.90 31.64 -11.13
N ASP A 377 21.73 30.60 -11.17
CA ASP A 377 21.47 29.40 -11.97
C ASP A 377 20.18 28.71 -11.54
N ALA A 378 19.96 28.57 -10.24
CA ALA A 378 18.76 27.96 -9.70
C ALA A 378 17.50 28.76 -10.09
N GLU A 379 17.50 30.10 -9.92
CA GLU A 379 16.36 30.95 -10.32
C GLU A 379 16.11 30.91 -11.83
N ARG A 380 17.17 30.86 -12.65
CA ARG A 380 17.04 30.70 -14.10
C ARG A 380 16.38 29.38 -14.46
N ILE A 381 16.81 28.26 -13.87
CA ILE A 381 16.22 26.94 -14.08
C ILE A 381 14.74 26.91 -13.67
N LEU A 382 14.41 27.51 -12.52
CA LEU A 382 13.03 27.61 -12.03
C LEU A 382 12.17 28.44 -12.97
N SER A 383 12.69 29.56 -13.47
CA SER A 383 12.01 30.40 -14.46
C SER A 383 11.71 29.63 -15.74
N LEU A 384 12.69 28.89 -16.28
CA LEU A 384 12.48 28.02 -17.45
C LEU A 384 11.38 26.97 -17.21
N SER A 385 11.31 26.40 -16.01
CA SER A 385 10.27 25.43 -15.64
C SER A 385 8.88 26.08 -15.57
N VAL A 386 8.81 27.34 -15.13
CA VAL A 386 7.56 28.14 -15.17
C VAL A 386 7.14 28.38 -16.61
N GLU A 387 8.06 28.80 -17.49
CA GLU A 387 7.75 29.03 -18.90
C GLU A 387 7.21 27.77 -19.58
N GLU A 388 7.83 26.61 -19.33
CA GLU A 388 7.35 25.33 -19.83
C GLU A 388 5.90 25.03 -19.37
N GLY A 389 5.57 25.36 -18.13
CA GLY A 389 4.21 25.22 -17.60
C GLY A 389 3.20 26.23 -18.17
N LEU A 390 3.66 27.34 -18.76
CA LEU A 390 2.80 28.38 -19.32
C LEU A 390 2.49 28.20 -20.81
N VAL A 391 3.16 27.28 -21.52
CA VAL A 391 3.05 27.10 -22.98
C VAL A 391 1.60 26.91 -23.48
N GLU A 392 0.69 26.32 -22.68
CA GLU A 392 -0.72 26.14 -23.07
C GLU A 392 -1.64 27.34 -22.75
N PHE A 393 -1.13 28.39 -22.11
CA PHE A 393 -1.88 29.60 -21.74
C PHE A 393 -1.51 30.82 -22.59
N ALA A 394 -0.57 30.66 -23.52
CA ALA A 394 -0.02 31.71 -24.38
C ALA A 394 -0.63 31.69 -25.79
#